data_AF-M4B9S4-F1
#
_entry.id   AF-M4B9S4-F1
#
_cell.length_a   1.000
_cell.length_b   1.000
_cell.length_c   1.000
_cell.angle_alpha   90.00
_cell.angle_beta   90.00
_cell.angle_gamma   90.00
#
_symmetry.space_group_name_H-M   'P 1'
#
loop_
_entity.id
_entity.type
_entity.pdbx_description
1 polymer ?
#
loop_
_entity_poly.entity_id
_entity_poly.type
_entity_poly.pdbx_seq_one_letter_code
_entity_poly.pdbx_strand_id
1 'polypeptide(L)'
;MLRHVRNVDRSLHVDSYPELYYPELYLIEGGYKHCFETLRHELCAPLALYVAMRDKRFTEMCRHEFAVWKRSWKLHRTVAKCVAKVKMSEKVSSCCDQARPTISGVRSLYQEL
;
A
#
# COMPACT_ATOMS: atom_id res chain seq x y z
N MET A 1 -1.53 5.62 -4.60
CA MET A 1 -0.67 4.60 -3.95
C MET A 1 0.72 5.15 -3.68
N LEU A 2 1.51 5.55 -4.68
CA LEU A 2 2.90 6.02 -4.50
C LEU A 2 3.07 7.09 -3.40
N ARG A 3 2.28 8.16 -3.44
CA ARG A 3 2.30 9.21 -2.40
C ARG A 3 2.02 8.67 -1.00
N HIS A 4 1.09 7.72 -0.88
CA HIS A 4 0.73 7.13 0.40
C HIS A 4 1.89 6.31 0.97
N VAL A 5 2.52 5.46 0.14
CA VAL A 5 3.70 4.66 0.55
C VAL A 5 4.81 5.59 1.03
N ARG A 6 5.15 6.63 0.26
CA ARG A 6 6.20 7.59 0.64
C ARG A 6 5.87 8.33 1.93
N ASN A 7 4.61 8.73 2.14
CA ASN A 7 4.21 9.40 3.37
C ASN A 7 4.34 8.48 4.59
N VAL A 8 3.97 7.21 4.45
CA VAL A 8 4.13 6.22 5.53
C VAL A 8 5.62 5.99 5.81
N ASP A 9 6.44 5.79 4.78
CA ASP A 9 7.89 5.59 4.91
C ASP A 9 8.56 6.78 5.62
N ARG A 10 8.20 8.01 5.23
CA ARG A 10 8.67 9.24 5.91
C ARG A 10 8.18 9.37 7.34
N SER A 11 6.96 8.89 7.64
CA SER A 11 6.42 8.91 9.01
C SER A 11 7.15 7.93 9.93
N LEU A 12 7.68 6.84 9.38
CA LEU A 12 8.49 5.87 10.11
C LEU A 12 9.91 6.39 10.37
N HIS A 13 10.47 7.14 9.42
CA HIS A 13 11.84 7.71 9.50
C HIS A 13 11.86 9.20 9.88
N VAL A 14 10.94 9.64 10.76
CA VAL A 14 10.92 11.03 11.23
C VAL A 14 12.22 11.37 11.97
N ASP A 15 12.72 10.46 12.79
CA ASP A 15 13.88 10.70 13.66
C ASP A 15 15.23 10.46 12.95
N SER A 16 15.23 9.77 11.79
CA SER A 16 16.42 9.46 11.00
C SER A 16 16.41 10.06 9.59
N TYR A 17 15.70 11.18 9.40
CA TYR A 17 15.70 11.89 8.13
C TYR A 17 17.15 12.17 7.65
N PRO A 18 17.53 11.86 6.39
CA PRO A 18 16.68 11.60 5.23
C PRO A 18 16.44 10.12 4.88
N GLU A 19 16.69 9.17 5.78
CA GLU A 19 16.57 7.73 5.52
C GLU A 19 15.18 7.32 4.97
N LEU A 20 15.17 6.30 4.10
CA LEU A 20 13.98 5.73 3.46
C LEU A 20 14.21 4.24 3.20
N TYR A 21 13.18 3.41 3.39
CA TYR A 21 13.22 2.03 2.89
C TYR A 21 13.04 1.95 1.37
N TYR A 22 12.22 2.85 0.81
CA TYR A 22 11.97 2.93 -0.63
C TYR A 22 12.43 4.28 -1.18
N PRO A 23 13.75 4.48 -1.33
CA PRO A 23 14.31 5.76 -1.78
C PRO A 23 13.85 6.12 -3.19
N GLU A 24 13.77 5.12 -4.07
CA GLU A 24 13.35 5.28 -5.46
C GLU A 24 11.95 4.69 -5.68
N LEU A 25 11.04 5.50 -6.22
CA LEU A 25 9.68 5.10 -6.56
C LEU A 25 9.32 5.67 -7.93
N TYR A 26 8.87 4.81 -8.83
CA TYR A 26 8.56 5.16 -10.21
C TYR A 26 7.09 4.90 -10.53
N LEU A 27 6.57 5.60 -11.54
CA LEU A 27 5.28 5.33 -12.16
C LEU A 27 5.51 4.94 -13.60
N ILE A 28 4.80 3.90 -14.03
CA ILE A 28 4.82 3.44 -15.41
C ILE A 28 3.87 4.34 -16.21
N GLU A 29 4.41 5.06 -17.19
CA GLU A 29 3.62 5.90 -18.09
C GLU A 29 2.69 5.04 -18.96
N GLY A 30 1.42 5.44 -19.07
CA GLY A 30 0.40 4.67 -19.80
C GLY A 30 -0.03 3.36 -19.12
N GLY A 31 0.62 2.98 -18.01
CA GLY A 31 0.31 1.80 -17.21
C GLY A 31 0.43 0.48 -17.97
N TYR A 32 -0.20 -0.57 -17.42
CA TYR A 32 -0.12 -1.91 -17.99
C TYR A 32 -0.64 -1.99 -19.43
N LYS A 33 -1.63 -1.15 -19.79
CA LYS A 33 -2.15 -1.09 -21.15
C LYS A 33 -1.06 -0.74 -22.16
N HIS A 34 -0.34 0.35 -21.91
CA HIS A 34 0.71 0.81 -22.80
C HIS A 34 1.85 -0.21 -22.89
N CYS A 35 2.31 -0.74 -21.75
CA CYS A 35 3.32 -1.81 -21.73
C CYS A 35 2.89 -3.05 -22.52
N PHE A 36 1.63 -3.45 -22.42
CA PHE A 36 1.12 -4.60 -23.16
C PHE A 36 1.00 -4.33 -24.66
N GLU A 37 0.70 -3.10 -25.07
CA GLU A 37 0.62 -2.72 -26.48
C GLU A 37 2.01 -2.60 -27.13
N THR A 38 3.01 -2.13 -26.39
CA THR A 38 4.36 -1.85 -26.92
C THR A 38 5.38 -2.96 -26.69
N LEU A 39 5.34 -3.63 -25.53
CA LEU A 39 6.40 -4.53 -25.04
C LEU A 39 5.87 -5.94 -24.69
N ARG A 40 4.78 -6.37 -25.34
CA ARG A 40 4.10 -7.64 -25.02
C ARG A 40 5.05 -8.84 -25.00
N HIS A 41 5.86 -8.98 -26.04
CA HIS A 41 6.68 -10.17 -26.26
C HIS A 41 7.91 -10.24 -25.33
N GLU A 42 8.31 -9.11 -24.76
CA GLU A 42 9.52 -8.98 -23.95
C GLU A 42 9.22 -9.07 -22.45
N LEU A 43 8.12 -8.43 -22.00
CA LEU A 43 7.83 -8.26 -20.58
C LEU A 43 6.60 -9.03 -20.09
N CYS A 44 5.64 -9.33 -20.98
CA CYS A 44 4.43 -10.04 -20.58
C CYS A 44 4.60 -11.55 -20.73
N ALA A 45 3.88 -12.34 -19.92
CA ALA A 45 3.88 -13.78 -20.07
C ALA A 45 3.37 -14.20 -21.48
N PRO A 46 3.87 -15.29 -22.08
CA PRO A 46 3.59 -15.63 -23.48
C PRO A 46 2.11 -15.79 -23.85
N LEU A 47 1.31 -16.29 -22.90
CA LEU A 47 -0.14 -16.49 -23.07
C LEU A 47 -0.97 -15.39 -22.40
N ALA A 48 -0.35 -14.29 -21.98
CA ALA A 48 -1.06 -13.20 -21.34
C ALA A 48 -2.04 -12.54 -22.32
N LEU A 49 -3.26 -12.32 -21.84
CA LEU A 49 -4.28 -11.51 -22.49
C LEU A 49 -4.48 -10.25 -21.65
N TYR A 50 -4.45 -9.08 -22.30
CA TYR A 50 -4.86 -7.85 -21.65
C TYR A 50 -6.37 -7.83 -21.44
N VAL A 51 -6.81 -7.79 -20.19
CA VAL A 51 -8.21 -7.64 -19.82
C VAL A 51 -8.41 -6.24 -19.26
N ALA A 52 -9.18 -5.42 -19.98
CA ALA A 52 -9.53 -4.09 -19.52
C ALA A 52 -10.52 -4.16 -18.36
N MET A 53 -10.41 -3.24 -17.40
CA MET A 53 -11.35 -3.16 -16.27
C MET A 53 -12.81 -2.97 -16.71
N ARG A 54 -13.05 -2.38 -17.89
CA ARG A 54 -14.38 -2.16 -18.49
C ARG A 54 -14.79 -3.23 -19.51
N ASP A 55 -14.13 -4.39 -19.53
CA ASP A 55 -14.50 -5.48 -20.44
C ASP A 55 -15.91 -6.00 -20.12
N LYS A 56 -16.77 -6.05 -21.15
CA LYS A 56 -18.18 -6.48 -21.04
C LYS A 56 -18.33 -7.86 -20.42
N ARG A 57 -17.40 -8.78 -20.72
CA ARG A 57 -17.41 -10.17 -20.23
C ARG A 57 -17.28 -10.26 -18.70
N PHE A 58 -16.69 -9.24 -18.08
CA PHE A 58 -16.35 -9.25 -16.65
C PHE A 58 -17.04 -8.14 -15.86
N THR A 59 -18.03 -7.47 -16.44
CA THR A 59 -18.72 -6.32 -15.84
C THR A 59 -19.32 -6.63 -14.46
N GLU A 60 -20.10 -7.70 -14.35
CA GLU A 60 -20.75 -8.06 -13.09
C GLU A 60 -19.76 -8.52 -12.03
N MET A 61 -18.76 -9.34 -12.40
CA MET A 61 -17.68 -9.73 -11.47
C MET A 61 -16.90 -8.50 -11.00
N CYS A 62 -16.51 -7.62 -11.93
CA CYS A 62 -15.82 -6.37 -11.59
C CYS A 62 -16.67 -5.54 -10.61
N ARG A 63 -17.96 -5.37 -10.87
CA ARG A 63 -18.87 -4.63 -9.98
C ARG A 63 -18.94 -5.24 -8.59
N HIS A 64 -19.07 -6.56 -8.50
CA HIS A 64 -19.14 -7.29 -7.24
C HIS A 64 -17.84 -7.15 -6.44
N GLU A 65 -16.70 -7.48 -7.04
CA GLU A 65 -15.39 -7.42 -6.38
C GLU A 65 -15.04 -6.00 -5.95
N PHE A 66 -15.31 -4.98 -6.79
CA PHE A 66 -15.13 -3.59 -6.39
C PHE A 66 -16.03 -3.18 -5.22
N ALA A 67 -17.24 -3.73 -5.12
CA ALA A 67 -18.12 -3.45 -3.99
C ALA A 67 -17.59 -4.06 -2.69
N VAL A 68 -17.12 -5.31 -2.74
CA VAL A 68 -16.45 -5.98 -1.61
C VAL A 68 -15.22 -5.21 -1.19
N TRP A 69 -14.32 -4.91 -2.13
CA TRP A 69 -13.11 -4.14 -1.88
C TRP A 69 -13.38 -2.78 -1.23
N LYS A 70 -14.38 -2.03 -1.74
CA LYS A 70 -14.78 -0.74 -1.16
C LYS A 70 -15.26 -0.87 0.29
N ARG A 71 -15.94 -1.97 0.66
CA ARG A 71 -16.37 -2.20 2.05
C ARG A 71 -15.16 -2.49 2.94
N SER A 72 -14.24 -3.34 2.50
CA SER A 72 -13.00 -3.65 3.24
C SER A 72 -12.14 -2.40 3.44
N TRP A 73 -12.09 -1.49 2.46
CA TRP A 73 -11.34 -0.23 2.57
C TRP A 73 -11.97 0.77 3.56
N LYS A 74 -13.30 0.77 3.72
CA LYS A 74 -13.96 1.53 4.78
C LYS A 74 -13.52 1.03 6.16
N LEU A 75 -13.48 -0.29 6.35
CA LEU A 75 -13.01 -0.89 7.60
C LEU A 75 -11.56 -0.49 7.89
N HIS A 76 -10.67 -0.57 6.90
CA HIS A 76 -9.27 -0.16 7.05
C HIS A 76 -9.14 1.32 7.45
N ARG A 77 -9.96 2.24 6.89
CA ARG A 77 -9.99 3.65 7.33
C ARG A 77 -10.49 3.81 8.76
N THR A 78 -11.49 3.04 9.18
CA THR A 78 -12.00 3.08 10.56
C THR A 78 -10.96 2.56 11.54
N VAL A 79 -10.31 1.44 11.23
CA VAL A 79 -9.21 0.88 12.03
C VAL A 79 -8.03 1.86 12.09
N ALA A 80 -7.61 2.44 10.96
CA ALA A 80 -6.54 3.44 10.93
C ALA A 80 -6.87 4.68 11.80
N LYS A 81 -8.13 5.12 11.82
CA LYS A 81 -8.59 6.21 12.71
C LYS A 81 -8.58 5.80 14.18
N CYS A 82 -9.00 4.58 14.51
CA CYS A 82 -8.96 4.07 15.87
C CYS A 82 -7.50 3.94 16.37
N VAL A 83 -6.60 3.37 15.55
CA VAL A 83 -5.17 3.26 15.87
C VAL A 83 -4.51 4.63 16.04
N ALA A 84 -4.85 5.61 15.20
CA ALA A 84 -4.40 6.99 15.38
C ALA A 84 -4.92 7.60 16.68
N LYS A 85 -6.16 7.30 17.10
CA LYS A 85 -6.73 7.78 18.35
C LYS A 85 -6.09 7.14 19.59
N VAL A 86 -5.68 5.87 19.52
CA VAL A 86 -4.90 5.21 20.57
C VAL A 86 -3.50 5.85 20.71
N LYS A 87 -2.79 6.07 19.59
CA LYS A 87 -1.46 6.72 19.60
C LYS A 87 -1.48 8.17 20.10
N MET A 88 -2.60 8.89 19.97
CA MET A 88 -2.77 10.23 20.56
C MET A 88 -3.01 10.19 22.07
N SER A 89 -3.53 9.08 22.61
CA SER A 89 -3.74 8.90 24.05
C SER A 89 -2.45 8.54 24.79
N GLU A 90 -1.50 7.86 24.14
CA GLU A 90 -0.19 7.52 24.72
C GLU A 90 0.78 8.71 24.77
N LYS A 91 0.52 9.80 24.02
CA LYS A 91 1.38 11.00 24.00
C LYS A 91 1.18 11.97 25.17
N VAL A 92 0.29 11.68 26.14
CA VAL A 92 0.07 12.55 27.31
C VAL A 92 0.98 12.19 28.51
N SER A 93 1.77 11.12 28.44
CA SER A 93 2.76 10.83 29.47
C SER A 93 4.07 10.32 28.88
N SER A 94 5.05 11.21 28.72
CA SER A 94 6.37 10.96 29.29
C SER A 94 7.31 12.13 28.96
N CYS A 95 7.61 12.89 30.01
CA CYS A 95 8.82 13.69 30.11
C CYS A 95 9.95 12.72 30.52
N CYS A 96 11.10 12.82 29.84
CA CYS A 96 12.41 12.23 30.17
C CYS A 96 12.47 10.70 30.37
N ASP A 97 13.11 9.99 29.44
CA ASP A 97 14.40 9.33 29.67
C ASP A 97 14.72 8.26 28.62
N GLN A 98 16.02 8.10 28.39
CA GLN A 98 16.63 7.21 27.42
C GLN A 98 16.38 5.73 27.80
N ALA A 99 15.78 4.95 26.90
CA ALA A 99 16.06 3.52 26.73
C ALA A 99 15.38 2.98 25.46
N ARG A 100 16.16 2.34 24.61
CA ARG A 100 15.74 1.68 23.36
C ARG A 100 15.11 0.32 23.70
N PRO A 101 13.88 -0.01 23.29
CA PRO A 101 13.43 -1.40 23.25
C PRO A 101 13.68 -1.96 21.85
N THR A 102 14.43 -3.05 21.77
CA THR A 102 14.49 -3.93 20.60
C THR A 102 13.10 -4.53 20.35
N ILE A 103 12.38 -4.04 19.33
CA ILE A 103 11.11 -4.62 18.91
C ILE A 103 11.42 -5.80 18.00
N SER A 104 11.59 -6.98 18.61
CA SER A 104 11.40 -8.25 17.92
C SER A 104 9.91 -8.46 17.68
N GLY A 105 9.51 -8.61 16.41
CA GLY A 105 8.21 -9.21 16.07
C GLY A 105 7.12 -8.23 15.65
N VAL A 106 7.35 -7.46 14.58
CA VAL A 106 6.22 -7.00 13.75
C VAL A 106 6.04 -8.01 12.63
N ARG A 107 5.17 -9.00 12.86
CA ARG A 107 4.80 -9.96 11.81
C ARG A 107 3.95 -9.21 10.78
N SER A 108 4.53 -9.00 9.60
CA SER A 108 3.87 -8.35 8.48
C SER A 108 2.68 -9.20 7.99
N LEU A 109 1.51 -8.59 7.86
CA LEU A 109 0.29 -9.23 7.32
C LEU A 109 0.36 -9.53 5.81
N TYR A 110 1.53 -9.37 5.18
CA TYR A 110 1.77 -9.67 3.77
C TYR A 110 2.57 -10.96 3.55
N GLN A 111 2.81 -11.77 4.59
CA GLN A 111 3.68 -12.94 4.52
C GLN A 111 2.94 -14.30 4.48
N GLU A 112 1.62 -14.28 4.25
CA GLU A 112 0.82 -15.49 3.98
C GLU A 112 0.01 -15.32 2.68
N LEU A 113 0.74 -15.18 1.57
CA LEU A 113 0.30 -15.55 0.21
C LEU A 113 1.44 -16.29 -0.48
#